data_AF-A0A1I3C3L1-F1
#
_entry.id   AF-A0A1I3C3L1-F1
#
_cell.length_a   1.000
_cell.length_b   1.000
_cell.length_c   1.000
_cell.angle_alpha   90.00
_cell.angle_beta   90.00
_cell.angle_gamma   90.00
#
_symmetry.space_group_name_H-M   'P 1'
#
loop_
_entity.id
_entity.type
_entity.pdbx_description
1 polymer ?
#
loop_
_entity_poly.entity_id
_entity_poly.type
_entity_poly.pdbx_seq_one_letter_code
_entity_poly.pdbx_strand_id
1 'polypeptide(L)'
;MRILILEDNIDRRQAMTICLKDRFPQYPVEFFEASAAMIKCLAAGIEDVALISLDHDLELIPEPGGQLVDPGTGVEVSDWLAAQAPSCPVIIQTTNSRAGHQMEDSLRESGWTVQRIVPYSGADWIYEAWSRSVRDLIVNEIPKSSRHPVQHETLL
;
A
#
# COMPACT_ATOMS: atom_id res chain seq x y z
N MET A 1 1.30 -8.91 -11.11
CA MET A 1 1.45 -7.89 -10.06
C MET A 1 0.11 -7.58 -9.45
N ARG A 2 0.04 -7.40 -8.13
CA ARG A 2 -1.19 -7.17 -7.34
C ARG A 2 -1.05 -5.94 -6.44
N ILE A 3 -2.16 -5.39 -5.97
CA ILE A 3 -2.19 -4.34 -4.94
C ILE A 3 -2.68 -4.97 -3.64
N LEU A 4 -1.93 -4.80 -2.55
CA LEU A 4 -2.24 -5.34 -1.23
C LEU A 4 -2.56 -4.21 -0.26
N ILE A 5 -3.67 -4.32 0.48
CA ILE A 5 -4.16 -3.26 1.35
C ILE A 5 -4.51 -3.81 2.74
N LEU A 6 -3.90 -3.24 3.79
CA LEU A 6 -4.33 -3.39 5.18
C LEU A 6 -5.28 -2.24 5.52
N GLU A 7 -6.54 -2.56 5.75
CA GLU A 7 -7.64 -1.62 6.04
C GLU A 7 -8.80 -2.50 6.44
N ASP A 8 -9.43 -2.33 7.59
CA ASP A 8 -10.54 -3.16 8.07
C ASP A 8 -11.91 -2.51 7.82
N ASN A 9 -11.95 -1.19 7.60
CA ASN A 9 -13.20 -0.47 7.40
C ASN A 9 -13.83 -0.78 6.03
N ILE A 10 -15.01 -1.38 6.04
CA ILE A 10 -15.74 -1.81 4.83
C ILE A 10 -16.02 -0.66 3.87
N ASP A 11 -16.41 0.51 4.37
CA ASP A 11 -16.75 1.67 3.53
C ASP A 11 -15.49 2.21 2.82
N ARG A 12 -14.36 2.26 3.52
CA ARG A 12 -13.07 2.64 2.94
C ARG A 12 -12.60 1.64 1.89
N ARG A 13 -12.72 0.33 2.16
CA ARG A 13 -12.42 -0.72 1.19
C ARG A 13 -13.25 -0.58 -0.08
N GLN A 14 -14.54 -0.27 0.06
CA GLN A 14 -15.42 -0.05 -1.08
C GLN A 14 -14.98 1.17 -1.90
N ALA A 15 -14.67 2.28 -1.24
CA ALA A 15 -14.15 3.48 -1.91
C ALA A 15 -12.83 3.22 -2.64
N MET A 16 -11.86 2.55 -1.99
CA MET A 16 -10.59 2.16 -2.60
C MET A 16 -10.81 1.25 -3.81
N THR A 17 -11.71 0.28 -3.69
CA THR A 17 -12.06 -0.64 -4.78
C THR A 17 -12.63 0.11 -5.99
N ILE A 18 -13.49 1.10 -5.77
CA ILE A 18 -14.05 1.94 -6.84
C ILE A 18 -12.92 2.68 -7.57
N CYS A 19 -12.03 3.35 -6.84
CA CYS A 19 -10.89 4.07 -7.42
C CYS A 19 -9.96 3.14 -8.22
N LEU A 20 -9.64 1.96 -7.69
CA LEU A 20 -8.73 1.02 -8.32
C LEU A 20 -9.36 0.37 -9.57
N LYS A 21 -10.65 0.03 -9.55
CA LYS A 21 -11.32 -0.52 -10.73
C LYS A 21 -11.40 0.48 -11.89
N ASP A 22 -11.58 1.77 -11.58
CA ASP A 22 -11.64 2.83 -12.61
C ASP A 22 -10.28 3.05 -13.28
N ARG A 23 -9.19 3.07 -12.50
CA ARG A 23 -7.87 3.52 -13.00
C ARG A 23 -6.85 2.41 -13.21
N PHE A 24 -7.00 1.30 -12.50
CA PHE A 24 -6.03 0.22 -12.40
C PHE A 24 -6.68 -1.17 -12.50
N PRO A 25 -7.62 -1.41 -13.44
CA PRO A 25 -8.35 -2.68 -13.52
C PRO A 25 -7.44 -3.89 -13.79
N GLN A 26 -6.23 -3.68 -14.28
CA GLN A 26 -5.24 -4.73 -14.55
C GLN A 26 -4.57 -5.29 -13.29
N TYR A 27 -4.64 -4.60 -12.15
CA TYR A 27 -4.03 -5.06 -10.90
C TYR A 27 -5.11 -5.65 -9.98
N PRO A 28 -5.10 -6.97 -9.71
CA PRO A 28 -5.96 -7.55 -8.68
C PRO A 28 -5.68 -6.89 -7.32
N VAL A 29 -6.75 -6.69 -6.55
CA VAL A 29 -6.69 -6.04 -5.23
C VAL A 29 -7.04 -7.07 -4.15
N GLU A 30 -6.20 -7.16 -3.12
CA GLU A 30 -6.41 -8.04 -1.97
C GLU A 30 -6.40 -7.21 -0.69
N PHE A 31 -7.44 -7.35 0.12
CA PHE A 31 -7.59 -6.65 1.39
C PHE A 31 -7.31 -7.59 2.56
N PHE A 32 -6.69 -7.05 3.60
CA PHE A 32 -6.39 -7.75 4.84
C PHE A 32 -6.98 -6.99 6.03
N GLU A 33 -7.54 -7.73 6.99
CA GLU A 33 -8.04 -7.21 8.29
C GLU A 33 -7.02 -7.42 9.41
N ALA A 34 -5.91 -8.11 9.14
CA ALA A 34 -4.91 -8.47 10.14
C ALA A 34 -3.50 -8.43 9.56
N SER A 35 -2.55 -7.92 10.35
CA SER A 35 -1.13 -7.77 9.99
C SER A 35 -0.52 -9.13 9.64
N ALA A 36 -0.77 -10.16 10.46
CA ALA A 36 -0.20 -11.49 10.30
C ALA A 36 -0.63 -12.17 8.99
N ALA A 37 -1.89 -11.98 8.58
CA ALA A 37 -2.40 -12.50 7.32
C ALA A 37 -1.73 -11.81 6.12
N MET A 38 -1.56 -10.50 6.18
CA MET A 38 -0.86 -9.74 5.15
C MET A 38 0.62 -10.11 5.05
N ILE A 39 1.33 -10.20 6.18
CA ILE A 39 2.73 -10.62 6.23
C ILE A 39 2.89 -12.01 5.62
N LYS A 40 2.00 -12.95 5.93
CA LYS A 40 2.01 -14.29 5.33
C LYS A 40 1.86 -14.25 3.81
N CYS A 41 0.97 -13.38 3.29
CA CYS A 41 0.79 -13.22 1.85
C CYS A 41 2.03 -12.58 1.19
N LEU A 42 2.59 -11.54 1.80
CA LEU A 42 3.82 -10.89 1.33
C LEU A 42 5.01 -11.86 1.32
N ALA A 43 5.19 -12.63 2.38
CA ALA A 43 6.26 -13.62 2.48
C ALA A 43 6.16 -14.74 1.42
N ALA A 44 4.99 -14.95 0.84
CA ALA A 44 4.78 -15.93 -0.23
C ALA A 44 5.13 -15.39 -1.63
N GLY A 45 5.31 -14.08 -1.81
CA GLY A 45 5.66 -13.48 -3.10
C GLY A 45 5.49 -11.96 -3.14
N ILE A 46 6.46 -11.24 -2.56
CA ILE A 46 6.47 -9.77 -2.49
C ILE A 46 6.90 -9.12 -3.82
N GLU A 47 7.63 -9.87 -4.66
CA GLU A 47 8.09 -9.44 -5.98
C GLU A 47 6.96 -9.27 -7.00
N ASP A 48 5.79 -9.89 -6.76
CA ASP A 48 4.59 -9.74 -7.57
C ASP A 48 3.63 -8.66 -7.01
N VAL A 49 4.12 -7.72 -6.21
CA VAL A 49 3.31 -6.63 -5.65
C VAL A 49 3.64 -5.31 -6.34
N ALA A 50 2.61 -4.62 -6.84
CA ALA A 50 2.73 -3.31 -7.49
C ALA A 50 2.68 -2.15 -6.49
N LEU A 51 1.91 -2.31 -5.40
CA LEU A 51 1.75 -1.30 -4.37
C LEU A 51 1.22 -1.94 -3.09
N ILE A 52 1.70 -1.44 -1.96
CA ILE A 52 1.23 -1.79 -0.62
C ILE A 52 0.57 -0.56 0.01
N SER A 53 -0.57 -0.74 0.69
CA SER A 53 -1.24 0.34 1.44
C SER A 53 -1.52 -0.12 2.87
N LEU A 54 -1.10 0.65 3.87
CA LEU A 54 -1.12 0.25 5.28
C LEU A 54 -1.94 1.23 6.13
N ASP A 55 -3.07 0.79 6.67
CA ASP A 55 -3.64 1.39 7.89
C ASP A 55 -2.89 0.89 9.13
N HIS A 56 -2.83 1.73 10.16
CA HIS A 56 -2.28 1.38 11.45
C HIS A 56 -3.32 0.85 12.43
N ASP A 57 -4.47 1.54 12.50
CA ASP A 57 -5.45 1.39 13.59
C ASP A 57 -6.57 0.43 13.14
N LEU A 58 -6.39 -0.87 13.38
CA LEU A 58 -7.35 -1.92 13.00
C LEU A 58 -8.30 -2.25 14.15
N GLU A 59 -9.57 -2.52 13.85
CA GLU A 59 -10.56 -2.95 14.84
C GLU A 59 -10.35 -4.42 15.28
N LEU A 60 -10.71 -4.72 16.53
CA LEU A 60 -10.64 -6.09 17.06
C LEU A 60 -11.55 -7.03 16.26
N ILE A 61 -11.03 -8.22 15.94
CA ILE A 61 -11.76 -9.22 15.14
C ILE A 61 -12.57 -10.12 16.09
N PRO A 62 -13.90 -10.26 15.88
CA PRO A 62 -14.71 -11.18 16.66
C PRO A 62 -14.54 -12.62 16.19
N GLU A 63 -14.23 -13.53 17.12
CA GLU A 63 -14.17 -14.97 16.87
C GLU A 63 -15.45 -15.71 17.29
N PRO A 64 -15.70 -16.91 16.74
CA PRO A 64 -16.76 -17.80 17.23
C PRO A 64 -16.62 -18.04 18.74
N GLY A 65 -17.62 -17.61 19.50
CA GLY A 65 -17.59 -17.64 20.98
C GLY A 65 -17.50 -16.27 21.63
N GLY A 66 -17.41 -15.19 20.85
CA GLY A 66 -17.46 -13.81 21.33
C GLY A 66 -16.13 -13.29 21.88
N GLN A 67 -15.05 -14.06 21.75
CA GLN A 67 -13.70 -13.57 22.02
C GLN A 67 -13.31 -12.54 20.97
N LEU A 68 -12.63 -11.49 21.40
CA LEU A 68 -12.03 -10.49 20.52
C LEU A 68 -10.54 -10.80 20.37
N VAL A 69 -10.06 -10.81 19.13
CA VAL A 69 -8.66 -11.04 18.79
C VAL A 69 -8.04 -9.75 18.26
N ASP A 70 -6.83 -9.47 18.73
CA ASP A 70 -6.01 -8.38 18.24
C ASP A 70 -5.52 -8.70 16.82
N PRO A 71 -5.90 -7.90 15.81
CA PRO A 71 -5.47 -8.11 14.42
C PRO A 71 -3.99 -7.78 14.18
N GLY A 72 -3.31 -7.21 15.18
CA GLY A 72 -2.01 -6.57 15.02
C GLY A 72 -2.13 -5.20 14.36
N THR A 73 -0.99 -4.64 13.93
CA THR A 73 -0.93 -3.24 13.49
C THR A 73 -0.17 -3.04 12.18
N GLY A 74 -0.38 -1.89 11.54
CA GLY A 74 0.44 -1.46 10.40
C GLY A 74 1.93 -1.35 10.73
N VAL A 75 2.29 -1.11 12.00
CA VAL A 75 3.70 -1.07 12.45
C VAL A 75 4.37 -2.42 12.27
N GLU A 76 3.70 -3.51 12.64
CA GLU A 76 4.24 -4.87 12.46
C GLU A 76 4.51 -5.19 10.98
N VAL A 77 3.60 -4.79 10.09
CA VAL A 77 3.80 -4.97 8.65
C VAL A 77 4.96 -4.11 8.16
N SER A 78 5.06 -2.85 8.61
CA SER A 78 6.17 -1.96 8.23
C SER A 78 7.53 -2.46 8.72
N ASP A 79 7.61 -2.99 9.94
CA ASP A 79 8.84 -3.53 10.50
C ASP A 79 9.28 -4.81 9.77
N TRP A 80 8.31 -5.65 9.39
CA TRP A 80 8.60 -6.83 8.56
C TRP A 80 9.11 -6.43 7.17
N LEU A 81 8.48 -5.44 6.53
CA LEU A 81 8.89 -4.89 5.22
C LEU A 81 10.27 -4.24 5.28
N ALA A 82 10.58 -3.51 6.35
CA ALA A 82 11.88 -2.88 6.55
C ALA A 82 13.04 -3.88 6.64
N ALA A 83 12.75 -5.15 6.97
CA ALA A 83 13.71 -6.25 6.93
C ALA A 83 13.86 -6.91 5.55
N GLN A 84 13.04 -6.52 4.55
CA GLN A 84 13.10 -7.03 3.18
C GLN A 84 13.81 -6.05 2.24
N ALA A 85 14.22 -6.53 1.08
CA ALA A 85 14.65 -5.65 0.00
C ALA A 85 13.45 -4.87 -0.57
N PRO A 86 13.54 -3.53 -0.74
CA PRO A 86 12.48 -2.74 -1.36
C PRO A 86 12.14 -3.26 -2.77
N SER A 87 10.85 -3.55 -3.00
CA SER A 87 10.37 -4.11 -4.28
C SER A 87 9.23 -3.31 -4.93
N CYS A 88 8.50 -2.53 -4.14
CA CYS A 88 7.36 -1.74 -4.59
C CYS A 88 7.12 -0.55 -3.65
N PRO A 89 6.36 0.47 -4.06
CA PRO A 89 6.03 1.59 -3.19
C PRO A 89 5.01 1.23 -2.10
N VAL A 90 5.08 1.93 -0.98
CA VAL A 90 4.18 1.80 0.18
C VAL A 90 3.43 3.11 0.43
N ILE A 91 2.12 3.03 0.62
CA ILE A 91 1.30 4.11 1.17
C ILE A 91 1.01 3.80 2.64
N ILE A 92 1.23 4.77 3.51
CA ILE A 92 0.79 4.75 4.91
C ILE A 92 -0.45 5.62 5.02
N GLN A 93 -1.56 5.08 5.51
CA GLN A 93 -2.82 5.80 5.70
C GLN A 93 -3.28 5.73 7.16
N THR A 94 -2.87 6.69 7.99
CA THR A 94 -3.27 6.69 9.41
C THR A 94 -3.42 8.10 9.95
N THR A 95 -4.36 8.28 10.89
CA THR A 95 -4.50 9.50 11.68
C THR A 95 -3.59 9.50 12.91
N ASN A 96 -3.11 8.32 13.33
CA ASN A 96 -2.18 8.15 14.44
C ASN A 96 -0.80 8.68 14.05
N SER A 97 -0.50 9.90 14.49
CA SER A 97 0.71 10.58 14.03
C SER A 97 2.01 9.93 14.49
N ARG A 98 2.00 9.31 15.67
CA ARG A 98 3.16 8.63 16.22
C ARG A 98 3.47 7.36 15.44
N ALA A 99 2.46 6.50 15.22
CA ALA A 99 2.63 5.29 14.44
C ALA A 99 2.95 5.61 12.98
N GLY A 100 2.31 6.64 12.42
CA GLY A 100 2.60 7.14 11.08
C GLY A 100 4.08 7.51 10.89
N HIS A 101 4.69 8.22 11.84
CA HIS A 101 6.14 8.49 11.79
C HIS A 101 6.97 7.22 11.95
N GLN A 102 6.63 6.35 12.91
CA GLN A 102 7.36 5.11 13.12
C GLN A 102 7.43 4.23 11.87
N MET A 103 6.28 4.01 11.22
CA MET A 103 6.21 3.23 9.97
C MET A 103 6.97 3.91 8.84
N GLU A 104 6.84 5.24 8.71
CA GLU A 104 7.51 6.00 7.66
C GLU A 104 9.03 5.97 7.82
N ASP A 105 9.54 6.20 9.03
CA ASP A 105 10.97 6.19 9.33
C ASP A 105 11.55 4.78 9.09
N SER A 106 10.92 3.74 9.64
CA SER A 106 11.32 2.33 9.47
C SER A 106 11.45 1.95 7.99
N LEU A 107 10.46 2.28 7.17
CA LEU A 107 10.47 1.96 5.74
C LEU A 107 11.47 2.81 4.95
N ARG A 108 11.54 4.12 5.21
CA ARG A 108 12.47 5.02 4.49
C ARG A 108 13.93 4.71 4.80
N GLU A 109 14.27 4.41 6.05
CA GLU A 109 15.62 4.03 6.45
C GLU A 109 16.07 2.72 5.78
N SER A 110 15.14 1.82 5.50
CA SER A 110 15.36 0.61 4.71
C SER A 110 15.26 0.80 3.19
N GLY A 111 15.12 2.03 2.70
CA GLY A 111 15.19 2.37 1.28
C GLY A 111 13.87 2.20 0.50
N TRP A 112 12.73 2.02 1.17
CA TRP A 112 11.44 1.93 0.51
C TRP A 112 10.95 3.30 -0.01
N THR A 113 10.28 3.31 -1.16
CA THR A 113 9.49 4.47 -1.61
C THR A 113 8.22 4.55 -0.78
N VAL A 114 8.07 5.59 0.05
CA VAL A 114 6.93 5.76 0.97
C VAL A 114 6.20 7.07 0.72
N GLN A 115 4.86 7.01 0.72
CA GLN A 115 4.01 8.18 0.86
C GLN A 115 3.07 8.03 2.05
N ARG A 116 2.94 9.08 2.84
CA ARG A 116 2.02 9.11 3.98
C ARG A 116 0.83 10.01 3.72
N ILE A 117 -0.35 9.51 4.07
CA ILE A 117 -1.64 10.16 3.92
C ILE A 117 -2.34 10.12 5.27
N VAL A 118 -2.92 11.26 5.66
CA VAL A 118 -3.73 11.36 6.88
C VAL A 118 -5.20 11.28 6.47
N PRO A 119 -5.95 10.24 6.84
CA PRO A 119 -7.38 10.15 6.57
C PRO A 119 -8.16 11.35 7.14
N TYR A 120 -9.14 11.84 6.38
CA TYR A 120 -10.03 12.92 6.79
C TYR A 120 -11.43 12.75 6.17
N SER A 121 -12.47 13.30 6.82
CA SER A 121 -13.82 13.35 6.26
C SER A 121 -14.33 12.00 5.72
N GLY A 122 -14.36 10.97 6.57
CA GLY A 122 -14.84 9.64 6.17
C GLY A 122 -13.97 9.02 5.07
N ALA A 123 -14.50 8.98 3.84
CA ALA A 123 -13.84 8.38 2.66
C ALA A 123 -13.37 9.41 1.62
N ASP A 124 -13.57 10.72 1.82
CA ASP A 124 -13.24 11.74 0.81
C ASP A 124 -11.74 11.74 0.46
N TRP A 125 -10.89 11.56 1.47
CA TRP A 125 -9.44 11.44 1.32
C TRP A 125 -9.02 10.31 0.36
N ILE A 126 -9.86 9.27 0.21
CA ILE A 126 -9.59 8.14 -0.69
C ILE A 126 -9.70 8.61 -2.14
N TYR A 127 -10.77 9.34 -2.46
CA TYR A 127 -11.03 9.83 -3.80
C TYR A 127 -10.08 10.96 -4.23
N GLU A 128 -9.56 11.72 -3.26
CA GLU A 128 -8.75 12.91 -3.53
C GLU A 128 -7.24 12.69 -3.41
N ALA A 129 -6.80 12.25 -2.23
CA ALA A 129 -5.38 12.16 -1.86
C ALA A 129 -4.82 10.77 -2.16
N TRP A 130 -5.48 9.72 -1.66
CA TRP A 130 -5.01 8.34 -1.83
C TRP A 130 -5.01 7.90 -3.28
N SER A 131 -6.10 8.13 -4.03
CA SER A 131 -6.17 7.76 -5.46
C SER A 131 -5.07 8.44 -6.29
N ARG A 132 -4.74 9.69 -5.95
CA ARG A 132 -3.64 10.45 -6.58
C ARG A 132 -2.29 9.83 -6.24
N SER A 133 -2.05 9.52 -4.97
CA SER A 133 -0.83 8.86 -4.51
C SER A 133 -0.63 7.50 -5.17
N VAL A 134 -1.67 6.66 -5.23
CA VAL A 134 -1.63 5.37 -5.93
C VAL A 134 -1.21 5.57 -7.39
N ARG A 135 -1.83 6.53 -8.09
CA ARG A 135 -1.50 6.81 -9.49
C ARG A 135 -0.05 7.26 -9.65
N ASP A 136 0.37 8.22 -8.86
CA ASP A 136 1.70 8.80 -8.99
C ASP A 136 2.77 7.75 -8.68
N LEU A 137 2.54 6.87 -7.68
CA LEU A 137 3.46 5.78 -7.35
C LEU A 137 3.50 4.70 -8.43
N ILE A 138 2.36 4.18 -8.87
CA ILE A 138 2.33 3.13 -9.91
C ILE A 138 2.91 3.63 -11.24
N VAL A 139 2.63 4.87 -11.64
CA VAL A 139 3.11 5.41 -12.93
C VAL A 139 4.60 5.75 -12.88
N ASN A 140 5.11 6.28 -11.76
CA ASN A 140 6.52 6.68 -11.66
C ASN A 140 7.46 5.50 -11.41
N GLU A 141 6.97 4.39 -10.86
CA GLU A 141 7.74 3.16 -10.63
C GLU A 141 7.81 2.25 -11.87
N ILE A 142 7.09 2.57 -12.96
CA ILE A 142 7.35 1.96 -14.27
C ILE A 142 8.76 2.40 -14.71
N PRO A 143 9.72 1.48 -14.90
CA PRO A 143 11.07 1.85 -15.28
C PRO A 143 11.06 2.73 -16.53
N LYS A 144 11.90 3.78 -16.54
CA LYS A 144 12.19 4.63 -17.71
C LYS A 144 12.88 3.86 -18.86
N SER A 145 12.67 2.55 -19.00
CA SER A 145 13.34 1.69 -19.98
C SER A 145 12.67 1.66 -21.36
N SER A 146 11.67 2.49 -21.63
CA SER A 146 11.01 2.53 -22.96
C SER A 146 11.27 3.81 -23.77
N ARG A 147 12.16 4.71 -23.33
CA ARG A 147 12.64 5.79 -24.20
C ARG A 147 13.93 5.34 -24.89
N HIS A 148 13.80 4.59 -25.99
CA HIS A 148 14.89 4.53 -26.96
C HIS A 148 15.15 5.95 -27.49
N PRO A 149 16.37 6.48 -27.42
CA PRO A 149 16.72 7.63 -28.23
C PRO A 149 16.68 7.20 -29.70
N VAL A 150 15.85 7.85 -30.51
CA VAL A 150 15.94 7.75 -31.97
C VAL A 150 17.31 8.28 -32.36
N GLN A 151 18.21 7.38 -32.75
CA GLN A 151 19.47 7.75 -33.37
C GLN A 151 19.14 8.28 -34.77
N HIS A 152 19.32 9.59 -34.98
CA HIS A 152 19.35 10.15 -36.32
C HIS A 152 20.66 9.74 -36.98
N GLU A 153 20.62 8.69 -37.81
CA GLU A 153 21.68 8.44 -38.79
C GLU A 153 21.74 9.63 -39.76
N THR A 154 22.83 10.39 -39.69
CA THR A 154 23.20 11.35 -40.72
C THR A 154 23.93 10.56 -41.80
N LEU A 155 23.23 10.27 -42.90
CA LEU A 155 23.84 9.77 -44.13
C LEU A 155 24.64 10.91 -44.77
N LEU A 156 25.96 10.69 -44.88
CA LEU A 156 26.85 11.35 -45.84
C LEU A 156 27.03 10.43 -47.05
#